data_AF-A0A016V7S0-F1
#
_entry.id   AF-A0A016V7S0-F1
#
_cell.length_a   1.000
_cell.length_b   1.000
_cell.length_c   1.000
_cell.angle_alpha   90.00
_cell.angle_beta   90.00
_cell.angle_gamma   90.00
#
_symmetry.space_group_name_H-M   'P 1'
#
loop_
_entity.id
_entity.type
_entity.pdbx_description
1 polymer ?
#
loop_
_entity_poly.entity_id
_entity_poly.type
_entity_poly.pdbx_seq_one_letter_code
_entity_poly.pdbx_strand_id
1 'polypeptide(L)'
;MGAAVKAVVPGDTLYDSKFGYECGRGVYELRGFIRAARVGYVFVKEQTAASSGKSTKIVEVLNHDGSFTYQVPFIGALVTAKVIEISDKTAKCSVFRIEETSLQAGATFTAIIRKEDMRNDLKTDQFKVRECVLPGDYVIASVISMGDSHYLLSIADSRLGVVAVRSRNGSSWLPPTTSNLLSPRKVALIPNTLPKLDSLVSSN
;
A
#
# COMPACT_ATOMS: atom_id res chain seq x y z
N MET A 1 -12.58 9.05 15.11
CA MET A 1 -13.33 8.51 13.95
C MET A 1 -14.71 9.12 13.99
N GLY A 2 -15.20 9.68 12.86
CA GLY A 2 -16.57 10.22 12.81
C GLY A 2 -17.60 9.11 13.01
N ALA A 3 -18.79 9.45 13.53
CA ALA A 3 -19.89 8.52 13.66
C ALA A 3 -20.51 8.21 12.29
N ALA A 4 -20.96 6.96 12.08
CA ALA A 4 -21.72 6.58 10.90
C ALA A 4 -23.08 7.30 10.91
N VAL A 5 -23.31 8.18 9.94
CA VAL A 5 -24.47 9.10 9.98
C VAL A 5 -25.69 8.49 9.28
N LYS A 6 -25.48 7.76 8.19
CA LYS A 6 -26.55 7.32 7.28
C LYS A 6 -26.11 6.17 6.38
N ALA A 7 -26.96 5.16 6.20
CA ALA A 7 -26.78 4.13 5.18
C ALA A 7 -27.15 4.67 3.79
N VAL A 8 -26.36 4.35 2.78
CA VAL A 8 -26.50 4.87 1.41
C VAL A 8 -26.27 3.80 0.37
N VAL A 9 -26.84 4.03 -0.81
CA VAL A 9 -26.66 3.20 -2.00
C VAL A 9 -25.99 4.01 -3.11
N PRO A 10 -25.36 3.34 -4.11
CA PRO A 10 -24.76 4.04 -5.25
C PRO A 10 -25.75 4.99 -5.93
N GLY A 11 -25.32 6.23 -6.18
CA GLY A 11 -26.13 7.28 -6.80
C GLY A 11 -26.81 8.25 -5.80
N ASP A 12 -26.87 7.90 -4.52
CA ASP A 12 -27.42 8.79 -3.49
C ASP A 12 -26.63 10.12 -3.44
N THR A 13 -27.36 11.22 -3.40
CA THR A 13 -26.76 12.56 -3.26
C THR A 13 -26.49 12.87 -1.79
N LEU A 14 -25.26 13.23 -1.46
CA LEU A 14 -24.79 13.40 -0.08
C LEU A 14 -24.67 14.87 0.30
N TYR A 15 -23.73 15.57 -0.32
CA TYR A 15 -23.39 16.97 -0.01
C TYR A 15 -23.12 17.75 -1.28
N ASP A 16 -23.25 19.07 -1.23
CA ASP A 16 -22.85 19.96 -2.32
C ASP A 16 -21.38 20.36 -2.10
N SER A 17 -20.57 20.16 -3.14
CA SER A 17 -19.11 20.36 -3.12
C SER A 17 -18.74 21.82 -2.81
N LYS A 18 -19.62 22.77 -3.10
CA LYS A 18 -19.38 24.20 -2.88
C LYS A 18 -19.30 24.58 -1.38
N PHE A 19 -19.80 23.74 -0.48
CA PHE A 19 -19.82 24.01 0.97
C PHE A 19 -18.60 23.46 1.72
N GLY A 20 -17.45 23.33 1.06
CA GLY A 20 -16.20 22.90 1.71
C GLY A 20 -16.15 21.40 2.03
N TYR A 21 -16.94 20.60 1.29
CA TYR A 21 -16.87 19.14 1.33
C TYR A 21 -15.99 18.63 0.20
N GLU A 22 -15.11 17.69 0.53
CA GLU A 22 -14.20 17.04 -0.42
C GLU A 22 -14.51 15.54 -0.55
N CYS A 23 -14.26 15.01 -1.75
CA CYS A 23 -14.50 13.60 -2.05
C CYS A 23 -13.39 12.73 -1.43
N GLY A 24 -13.77 11.85 -0.50
CA GLY A 24 -12.92 10.78 0.00
C GLY A 24 -13.25 9.42 -0.64
N ARG A 25 -13.03 8.33 0.10
CA ARG A 25 -13.23 6.97 -0.42
C ARG A 25 -14.71 6.62 -0.55
N GLY A 26 -15.09 5.95 -1.63
CA GLY A 26 -16.45 5.47 -1.85
C GLY A 26 -17.46 6.54 -2.28
N VAL A 27 -16.98 7.73 -2.65
CA VAL A 27 -17.81 8.82 -3.20
C VAL A 27 -17.21 9.33 -4.51
N TYR A 28 -18.02 10.03 -5.31
CA TYR A 28 -17.58 10.74 -6.50
C TYR A 28 -18.32 12.08 -6.63
N GLU A 29 -17.70 13.05 -7.28
CA GLU A 29 -18.37 14.31 -7.60
C GLU A 29 -19.05 14.21 -8.97
N LEU A 30 -20.30 14.68 -9.05
CA LEU A 30 -21.01 14.83 -10.31
C LEU A 30 -21.87 16.09 -10.27
N ARG A 31 -21.63 17.00 -11.22
CA ARG A 31 -22.40 18.26 -11.37
C ARG A 31 -22.43 19.10 -10.07
N GLY A 32 -21.31 19.21 -9.35
CA GLY A 32 -21.22 19.98 -8.10
C GLY A 32 -21.77 19.28 -6.85
N PHE A 33 -22.24 18.03 -6.97
CA PHE A 33 -22.72 17.24 -5.84
C PHE A 33 -21.85 16.00 -5.63
N ILE A 34 -21.51 15.74 -4.37
CA ILE A 34 -20.88 14.50 -3.92
C ILE A 34 -21.96 13.42 -3.82
N ARG A 35 -21.72 12.29 -4.48
CA ARG A 35 -22.61 11.13 -4.51
C ARG A 35 -21.91 9.87 -4.00
N ALA A 36 -22.70 8.95 -3.45
CA ALA A 36 -22.22 7.64 -3.05
C ALA A 36 -21.86 6.80 -4.28
N ALA A 37 -20.69 6.17 -4.27
CA ALA A 37 -20.22 5.25 -5.32
C ALA A 37 -20.46 3.77 -4.97
N ARG A 38 -20.81 3.49 -3.70
CA ARG A 38 -20.94 2.14 -3.17
C ARG A 38 -22.03 2.08 -2.10
N VAL A 39 -22.47 0.87 -1.78
CA VAL A 39 -23.31 0.62 -0.60
C VAL A 39 -22.43 0.73 0.65
N GLY A 40 -22.91 1.44 1.66
CA GLY A 40 -22.21 1.59 2.92
C GLY A 40 -22.80 2.68 3.82
N TYR A 41 -21.99 3.21 4.71
CA TYR A 41 -22.36 4.25 5.65
C TYR A 41 -21.51 5.51 5.42
N VAL A 42 -22.15 6.68 5.53
CA VAL A 42 -21.48 7.97 5.38
C VAL A 42 -20.68 8.30 6.64
N PHE A 43 -19.40 8.59 6.45
CA PHE A 43 -18.48 9.10 7.45
C PHE A 43 -17.96 10.46 6.99
N VAL A 44 -18.02 11.45 7.88
CA VAL A 44 -17.45 12.78 7.64
C VAL A 44 -16.29 12.99 8.58
N LYS A 45 -15.12 13.31 8.04
CA LYS A 45 -13.91 13.64 8.79
C LYS A 45 -13.57 15.09 8.55
N GLU A 46 -13.33 15.84 9.62
CA GLU A 46 -12.81 17.19 9.51
C GLU A 46 -11.29 17.12 9.45
N GLN A 47 -10.70 17.63 8.37
CA GLN A 47 -9.26 17.75 8.23
C GLN A 47 -8.90 19.24 8.26
N THR A 48 -8.07 19.61 9.22
CA THR A 48 -7.46 20.94 9.26
C THR A 48 -6.17 20.88 8.47
N ALA A 49 -6.11 21.55 7.31
CA ALA A 49 -4.87 21.66 6.56
C ALA A 49 -3.86 22.50 7.38
N ALA A 50 -2.73 21.89 7.74
CA ALA A 50 -1.69 22.51 8.58
C ALA A 50 -1.05 23.78 7.98
N SER A 51 -1.32 24.09 6.71
CA SER A 51 -0.76 25.21 5.97
C SER A 51 -1.70 26.41 5.78
N SER A 52 -3.01 26.29 6.02
CA SER A 52 -3.95 27.38 5.66
C SER A 52 -5.12 27.63 6.62
N GLY A 53 -5.23 26.90 7.73
CA GLY A 53 -6.28 27.14 8.75
C GLY A 53 -7.72 26.91 8.27
N LYS A 54 -7.93 26.53 7.01
CA LYS A 54 -9.24 26.21 6.45
C LYS A 54 -9.56 24.75 6.79
N SER A 55 -10.65 24.52 7.52
CA SER A 55 -11.17 23.18 7.80
C SER A 55 -11.92 22.67 6.58
N THR A 56 -11.45 21.57 5.99
CA THR A 56 -12.16 20.86 4.92
C THR A 56 -12.80 19.61 5.49
N LYS A 57 -14.01 19.28 5.02
CA LYS A 57 -14.74 18.08 5.47
C LYS A 57 -14.66 17.00 4.40
N ILE A 58 -13.92 15.94 4.68
CA ILE A 58 -13.79 14.80 3.77
C ILE A 58 -14.97 13.85 4.00
N VAL A 59 -15.71 13.57 2.94
CA VAL A 59 -16.85 12.66 2.94
C VAL A 59 -16.42 11.30 2.41
N GLU A 60 -16.67 10.25 3.17
CA GLU A 60 -16.38 8.88 2.77
C GLU A 60 -17.62 7.98 2.92
N VAL A 61 -17.74 6.97 2.07
CA VAL A 61 -18.69 5.87 2.25
C VAL A 61 -17.91 4.59 2.56
N LEU A 62 -18.03 4.14 3.80
CA LEU A 62 -17.27 3.03 4.37
C LEU A 62 -18.20 1.88 4.74
N ASN A 63 -17.61 0.75 5.13
CA ASN A 63 -18.36 -0.35 5.76
C ASN A 63 -18.93 0.10 7.12
N HIS A 64 -19.83 -0.70 7.71
CA HIS A 64 -20.46 -0.38 9.00
C HIS A 64 -19.45 -0.26 10.16
N ASP A 65 -18.30 -0.92 10.06
CA ASP A 65 -17.19 -0.90 11.00
C ASP A 65 -16.22 0.29 10.77
N GLY A 66 -16.49 1.13 9.76
CA GLY A 66 -15.61 2.21 9.35
C GLY A 66 -14.40 1.76 8.53
N SER A 67 -14.31 0.49 8.14
CA SER A 67 -13.27 -0.01 7.23
C SER A 67 -13.60 0.29 5.77
N PHE A 68 -12.57 0.33 4.92
CA PHE A 68 -12.74 0.36 3.47
C PHE A 68 -12.12 -0.91 2.90
N THR A 69 -12.81 -1.56 1.98
CA THR A 69 -12.34 -2.78 1.32
C THR A 69 -12.04 -2.47 -0.14
N TYR A 70 -10.77 -2.50 -0.51
CA TYR A 70 -10.37 -2.42 -1.92
C TYR A 70 -10.56 -3.77 -2.61
N GLN A 71 -11.19 -3.75 -3.80
CA GLN A 71 -11.34 -4.93 -4.65
C GLN A 71 -10.25 -5.01 -5.73
N VAL A 72 -9.68 -3.88 -6.12
CA VAL A 72 -8.72 -3.76 -7.22
C VAL A 72 -7.63 -2.74 -6.83
N PRO A 73 -6.34 -3.01 -7.11
CA PRO A 73 -5.28 -2.03 -6.88
C PRO A 73 -5.47 -0.79 -7.75
N PHE A 74 -5.12 0.37 -7.22
CA PHE A 74 -5.19 1.66 -7.92
C PHE A 74 -3.81 2.32 -7.92
N ILE A 75 -3.60 3.27 -8.84
CA ILE A 75 -2.33 4.00 -8.95
C ILE A 75 -2.06 4.77 -7.65
N GLY A 76 -0.86 4.63 -7.12
CA GLY A 76 -0.44 5.21 -5.85
C GLY A 76 -0.72 4.34 -4.62
N ALA A 77 -1.51 3.27 -4.76
CA ALA A 77 -1.77 2.36 -3.64
C ALA A 77 -0.50 1.64 -3.20
N LEU A 78 -0.33 1.49 -1.89
CA LEU A 78 0.63 0.57 -1.30
C LEU A 78 0.06 -0.85 -1.34
N VAL A 79 0.85 -1.78 -1.84
CA VAL A 79 0.46 -3.19 -1.96
C VAL A 79 1.49 -4.08 -1.31
N THR A 80 1.03 -5.18 -0.70
CA THR A 80 1.91 -6.27 -0.31
C THR A 80 1.85 -7.35 -1.39
N ALA A 81 3.02 -7.68 -1.92
CA ALA A 81 3.16 -8.65 -2.99
C ALA A 81 4.19 -9.72 -2.63
N LYS A 82 3.97 -10.94 -3.12
CA LYS A 82 4.95 -12.02 -3.06
C LYS A 82 5.73 -12.06 -4.36
N VAL A 83 7.05 -12.07 -4.29
CA VAL A 83 7.91 -12.29 -5.46
C VAL A 83 7.80 -13.76 -5.87
N ILE A 84 7.40 -14.00 -7.11
CA ILE A 84 7.21 -15.35 -7.65
C ILE A 84 8.46 -15.76 -8.44
N GLU A 85 8.93 -14.87 -9.30
CA GLU A 85 10.03 -15.12 -10.22
C GLU A 85 10.85 -13.85 -10.39
N ILE A 86 12.15 -14.01 -10.65
CA ILE A 86 13.04 -12.90 -10.98
C ILE A 86 13.73 -13.17 -12.32
N SER A 87 13.99 -12.10 -13.04
CA SER A 87 14.82 -12.05 -14.24
C SER A 87 15.85 -10.93 -14.07
N ASP A 88 16.80 -10.79 -15.00
CA ASP A 88 17.86 -9.78 -14.88
C ASP A 88 17.34 -8.33 -14.92
N LYS A 89 16.14 -8.12 -15.49
CA LYS A 89 15.52 -6.80 -15.68
C LYS A 89 14.22 -6.60 -14.91
N THR A 90 13.61 -7.66 -14.39
CA THR A 90 12.27 -7.61 -13.81
C THR A 90 12.11 -8.60 -12.67
N ALA A 91 11.19 -8.33 -11.76
CA ALA A 91 10.69 -9.28 -10.78
C ALA A 91 9.18 -9.41 -10.95
N LYS A 92 8.70 -10.62 -11.15
CA LYS A 92 7.27 -10.95 -11.24
C LYS A 92 6.74 -11.19 -9.84
N CYS A 93 5.63 -10.53 -9.51
CA CYS A 93 5.02 -10.54 -8.20
C CYS A 93 3.54 -10.90 -8.29
N SER A 94 3.01 -11.43 -7.19
CA SER A 94 1.59 -11.68 -6.98
C SER A 94 1.11 -10.82 -5.80
N VAL A 95 0.22 -9.88 -6.07
CA VAL A 95 -0.38 -8.98 -5.08
C VAL A 95 -1.56 -9.67 -4.42
N PHE A 96 -1.59 -9.65 -3.09
CA PHE A 96 -2.65 -10.26 -2.27
C PHE A 96 -3.22 -9.32 -1.19
N ARG A 97 -2.64 -8.13 -1.01
CA ARG A 97 -3.12 -7.10 -0.09
C ARG A 97 -2.92 -5.71 -0.68
N ILE A 98 -3.91 -4.85 -0.50
CA ILE A 98 -3.94 -3.45 -0.93
C ILE A 98 -4.17 -2.61 0.32
N GLU A 99 -3.22 -1.74 0.66
CA GLU A 99 -3.21 -0.98 1.90
C GLU A 99 -3.45 -1.92 3.10
N GLU A 100 -4.42 -1.58 3.95
CA GLU A 100 -4.86 -2.39 5.09
C GLU A 100 -5.87 -3.50 4.70
N THR A 101 -6.28 -3.57 3.43
CA THR A 101 -7.26 -4.56 2.95
C THR A 101 -6.59 -5.80 2.41
N SER A 102 -6.87 -6.96 3.02
CA SER A 102 -6.52 -8.25 2.42
C SER A 102 -7.53 -8.61 1.33
N LEU A 103 -7.04 -9.05 0.17
CA LEU A 103 -7.91 -9.51 -0.92
C LEU A 103 -8.65 -10.79 -0.52
N GLN A 104 -9.79 -11.02 -1.18
CA GLN A 104 -10.57 -12.25 -0.98
C GLN A 104 -9.73 -13.49 -1.31
N ALA A 105 -10.03 -14.61 -0.65
CA ALA A 105 -9.31 -15.86 -0.86
C ALA A 105 -9.36 -16.26 -2.35
N GLY A 106 -8.19 -16.44 -2.97
CA GLY A 106 -8.04 -16.77 -4.39
C GLY A 106 -7.94 -15.56 -5.34
N ALA A 107 -8.26 -14.34 -4.89
CA ALA A 107 -8.05 -13.13 -5.69
C ALA A 107 -6.60 -12.65 -5.56
N THR A 108 -5.82 -12.80 -6.62
CA THR A 108 -4.47 -12.24 -6.71
C THR A 108 -4.28 -11.49 -8.01
N PHE A 109 -3.54 -10.39 -7.97
CA PHE A 109 -3.19 -9.63 -9.17
C PHE A 109 -1.74 -9.87 -9.55
N THR A 110 -1.50 -10.11 -10.84
CA THR A 110 -0.14 -10.23 -11.37
C THR A 110 0.48 -8.83 -11.48
N ALA A 111 1.71 -8.70 -11.01
CA ALA A 111 2.43 -7.44 -11.04
C ALA A 111 3.90 -7.64 -11.40
N ILE A 112 4.56 -6.59 -11.87
CA ILE A 112 5.98 -6.60 -12.23
C ILE A 112 6.66 -5.38 -11.61
N ILE A 113 7.83 -5.60 -11.01
CA ILE A 113 8.76 -4.54 -10.62
C ILE A 113 9.89 -4.55 -11.65
N ARG A 114 10.09 -3.44 -12.37
CA ARG A 114 11.21 -3.30 -13.31
C ARG A 114 12.48 -2.89 -12.57
N LYS A 115 13.64 -3.16 -13.14
CA LYS A 115 14.93 -2.88 -12.52
C LYS A 115 15.07 -1.39 -12.17
N GLU A 116 14.67 -0.50 -13.06
CA GLU A 116 14.65 0.95 -12.85
C GLU A 116 13.71 1.38 -11.71
N ASP A 117 12.67 0.60 -11.43
CA ASP A 117 11.68 0.88 -10.38
C ASP A 117 12.09 0.29 -9.01
N MET A 118 13.31 -0.26 -8.88
CA MET A 118 13.80 -0.87 -7.64
C MET A 118 14.60 0.07 -6.73
N ARG A 119 15.36 1.00 -7.30
CA ARG A 119 16.30 1.87 -6.58
C ARG A 119 16.42 3.23 -7.25
N ASN A 120 16.32 4.29 -6.46
CA ASN A 120 16.61 5.65 -6.90
C ASN A 120 18.04 6.11 -6.55
N ASP A 121 18.72 5.40 -5.65
CA ASP A 121 20.06 5.74 -5.15
C ASP A 121 21.20 5.23 -6.05
N LEU A 122 20.93 4.20 -6.86
CA LEU A 122 21.91 3.59 -7.77
C LEU A 122 21.35 3.56 -9.19
N LYS A 123 22.23 3.72 -10.18
CA LYS A 123 21.89 3.52 -11.59
C LYS A 123 21.67 2.03 -11.89
N THR A 124 20.89 1.73 -12.93
CA THR A 124 20.49 0.37 -13.28
C THR A 124 21.67 -0.55 -13.68
N ASP A 125 22.84 -0.02 -14.00
CA ASP A 125 24.07 -0.78 -14.26
C ASP A 125 24.83 -1.18 -12.99
N GLN A 126 24.60 -0.49 -11.87
CA GLN A 126 25.37 -0.66 -10.63
C GLN A 126 24.83 -1.74 -9.69
N PHE A 127 23.67 -2.31 -9.98
CA PHE A 127 23.09 -3.38 -9.16
C PHE A 127 22.39 -4.41 -10.03
N LYS A 128 22.10 -5.58 -9.45
CA LYS A 128 21.31 -6.64 -10.08
C LYS A 128 19.98 -6.82 -9.34
N VAL A 129 18.95 -7.27 -10.06
CA VAL A 129 17.62 -7.54 -9.48
C VAL A 129 17.71 -8.48 -8.27
N ARG A 130 18.51 -9.55 -8.40
CA ARG A 130 18.77 -10.54 -7.33
C ARG A 130 19.39 -9.96 -6.04
N GLU A 131 19.99 -8.77 -6.11
CA GLU A 131 20.55 -8.06 -4.94
C GLU A 131 19.49 -7.21 -4.23
N CYS A 132 18.34 -6.97 -4.88
CA CYS A 132 17.21 -6.25 -4.31
C CYS A 132 16.16 -7.22 -3.75
N VAL A 133 15.79 -8.25 -4.51
CA VAL A 133 14.70 -9.19 -4.19
C VAL A 133 15.05 -10.60 -4.66
N LEU A 134 14.53 -11.63 -3.97
CA LEU A 134 14.56 -13.01 -4.45
C LEU A 134 13.17 -13.63 -4.52
N PRO A 135 13.00 -14.71 -5.30
CA PRO A 135 11.78 -15.51 -5.32
C PRO A 135 11.38 -15.97 -3.92
N GLY A 136 10.11 -15.80 -3.58
CA GLY A 136 9.53 -16.14 -2.29
C GLY A 136 9.50 -15.00 -1.28
N ASP A 137 10.23 -13.91 -1.50
CA ASP A 137 10.20 -12.74 -0.61
C ASP A 137 8.84 -12.04 -0.66
N TYR A 138 8.43 -11.46 0.47
CA TYR A 138 7.31 -10.53 0.53
C TYR A 138 7.82 -9.10 0.50
N VAL A 139 7.24 -8.30 -0.39
CA VAL A 139 7.61 -6.91 -0.61
C VAL A 139 6.40 -6.00 -0.40
N ILE A 140 6.65 -4.82 0.18
CA ILE A 140 5.73 -3.70 0.11
C ILE A 140 6.20 -2.80 -1.03
N ALA A 141 5.29 -2.49 -1.94
CA ALA A 141 5.55 -1.70 -3.14
C ALA A 141 4.41 -0.71 -3.40
N SER A 142 4.66 0.33 -4.17
CA SER A 142 3.63 1.25 -4.65
C SER A 142 3.23 0.90 -6.08
N VAL A 143 1.95 1.03 -6.41
CA VAL A 143 1.45 0.84 -7.78
C VAL A 143 1.74 2.10 -8.59
N ILE A 144 2.53 2.00 -9.65
CA ILE A 144 2.87 3.14 -10.52
C ILE A 144 1.99 3.20 -11.77
N SER A 145 1.52 2.05 -12.26
CA SER A 145 0.67 1.97 -13.44
C SER A 145 -0.14 0.68 -13.45
N MET A 146 -1.30 0.74 -14.10
CA MET A 146 -2.19 -0.37 -14.35
C MET A 146 -2.03 -0.75 -15.83
N GLY A 147 -1.21 -1.76 -16.12
CA GLY A 147 -1.09 -2.30 -17.47
C GLY A 147 -2.21 -3.30 -17.80
N ASP A 148 -2.35 -3.65 -19.07
CA ASP A 148 -3.43 -4.54 -19.54
C ASP A 148 -3.36 -5.96 -18.95
N SER A 149 -2.15 -6.46 -18.69
CA SER A 149 -1.93 -7.83 -18.20
C SER A 149 -1.29 -7.90 -16.81
N HIS A 150 -0.63 -6.82 -16.38
CA HIS A 150 0.04 -6.77 -15.10
C HIS A 150 0.13 -5.35 -14.58
N TYR A 151 0.08 -5.21 -13.25
CA TYR A 151 0.38 -3.95 -12.57
C TYR A 151 1.88 -3.69 -12.61
N LEU A 152 2.26 -2.43 -12.73
CA LEU A 152 3.63 -2.01 -12.55
C LEU A 152 3.79 -1.48 -11.13
N LEU A 153 4.79 -2.00 -10.44
CA LEU A 153 5.09 -1.67 -9.05
C LEU A 153 6.46 -1.02 -8.95
N SER A 154 6.61 -0.15 -7.95
CA SER A 154 7.89 0.43 -7.57
C SER A 154 8.22 0.14 -6.11
N ILE A 155 9.48 -0.19 -5.86
CA ILE A 155 10.05 -0.27 -4.52
C ILE A 155 11.18 0.75 -4.35
N ALA A 156 11.26 1.76 -5.22
CA ALA A 156 12.39 2.68 -5.28
C ALA A 156 12.50 3.60 -4.04
N ASP A 157 11.38 3.94 -3.41
CA ASP A 157 11.33 4.67 -2.13
C ASP A 157 12.01 3.84 -1.03
N SER A 158 12.78 4.49 -0.15
CA SER A 158 13.51 3.82 0.94
C SER A 158 12.59 3.11 1.93
N ARG A 159 11.34 3.56 2.07
CA ARG A 159 10.31 2.96 2.93
C ARG A 159 9.70 1.69 2.33
N LEU A 160 9.96 1.41 1.05
CA LEU A 160 9.44 0.26 0.32
C LEU A 160 10.53 -0.79 0.10
N GLY A 161 10.15 -2.05 -0.09
CA GLY A 161 11.10 -3.15 -0.25
C GLY A 161 10.65 -4.43 0.45
N VAL A 162 11.60 -5.32 0.71
CA VAL A 162 11.39 -6.62 1.36
C VAL A 162 11.02 -6.41 2.82
N VAL A 163 9.95 -7.08 3.26
CA VAL A 163 9.41 -7.03 4.64
C VAL A 163 9.38 -8.39 5.33
N ALA A 164 9.39 -9.48 4.57
CA ALA A 164 9.51 -10.82 5.12
C ALA A 164 10.29 -11.72 4.17
N VAL A 165 11.16 -12.53 4.75
CA VAL A 165 11.97 -13.54 4.06
C VAL A 165 11.63 -14.92 4.59
N ARG A 166 11.82 -15.93 3.75
CA ARG A 166 11.62 -17.32 4.17
C ARG A 166 12.84 -17.80 4.96
N SER A 167 12.60 -18.44 6.10
CA SER A 167 13.65 -19.09 6.89
C SER A 167 14.36 -20.19 6.10
N ARG A 168 15.61 -20.52 6.47
CA ARG A 168 16.45 -21.56 5.85
C ARG A 168 15.80 -22.94 5.82
N ASN A 169 14.99 -23.27 6.82
CA ASN A 169 14.23 -24.52 6.91
C ASN A 169 12.87 -24.47 6.18
N GLY A 170 12.53 -23.34 5.56
CA GLY A 170 11.31 -23.18 4.76
C GLY A 170 10.01 -23.11 5.55
N SER A 171 10.04 -23.21 6.88
CA SER A 171 8.85 -23.37 7.72
C SER A 171 8.28 -22.06 8.28
N SER A 172 9.11 -21.02 8.44
CA SER A 172 8.69 -19.75 9.04
C SER A 172 9.07 -18.53 8.21
N TRP A 173 8.26 -17.47 8.34
CA TRP A 173 8.55 -16.14 7.79
C TRP A 173 9.23 -15.29 8.85
N LEU A 174 10.37 -14.70 8.49
CA LEU A 174 11.19 -13.91 9.39
C LEU A 174 11.30 -12.47 8.91
N PRO A 175 11.43 -11.50 9.82
CA PRO A 175 11.79 -10.15 9.44
C PRO A 175 13.19 -10.16 8.80
N PRO A 176 13.44 -9.30 7.79
CA PRO A 176 14.71 -9.21 7.08
C PRO A 176 15.77 -8.47 7.91
N THR A 177 16.16 -9.04 9.04
CA THR A 177 17.31 -8.57 9.84
C THR A 177 18.61 -9.15 9.30
N THR A 178 19.74 -8.50 9.57
CA THR A 178 21.08 -8.94 9.09
C THR A 178 21.38 -10.40 9.42
N SER A 179 20.92 -10.90 10.58
CA SER A 179 21.08 -12.31 11.00
C SER A 179 20.26 -13.30 10.15
N ASN A 180 19.13 -12.87 9.61
CA ASN A 180 18.18 -13.71 8.89
C ASN A 180 18.39 -13.67 7.37
N LEU A 181 19.22 -12.75 6.89
CA LEU A 181 19.53 -12.57 5.47
C LEU A 181 20.73 -13.43 5.05
N LEU A 182 20.47 -14.43 4.21
CA LEU A 182 21.50 -15.22 3.54
C LEU A 182 22.09 -14.52 2.31
N SER A 183 21.46 -13.44 1.86
CA SER A 183 21.79 -12.74 0.62
C SER A 183 21.29 -11.29 0.71
N PRO A 184 21.90 -10.34 -0.03
CA PRO A 184 21.53 -8.94 0.02
C PRO A 184 20.09 -8.72 -0.45
N ARG A 185 19.37 -7.83 0.23
CA ARG A 185 18.00 -7.41 -0.09
C ARG A 185 17.83 -5.91 0.11
N LYS A 186 16.96 -5.31 -0.69
CA LYS A 186 16.44 -3.98 -0.41
C LYS A 186 15.34 -4.10 0.65
N VAL A 187 15.71 -3.95 1.91
CA VAL A 187 14.77 -3.99 3.04
C VAL A 187 13.97 -2.69 3.10
N ALA A 188 12.66 -2.81 3.33
CA ALA A 188 11.79 -1.66 3.54
C ALA A 188 12.14 -0.96 4.87
N LEU A 189 12.43 0.34 4.84
CA LEU A 189 12.62 1.14 6.04
C LEU A 189 11.27 1.61 6.56
N ILE A 190 10.54 0.71 7.22
CA ILE A 190 9.31 1.09 7.92
C ILE A 190 9.73 1.71 9.26
N PRO A 191 9.16 2.85 9.69
CA PRO A 191 9.51 3.48 10.98
C PRO A 191 9.35 2.56 12.21
N ASN A 192 8.63 1.44 12.08
CA ASN A 192 8.47 0.41 13.11
C ASN A 192 9.41 -0.81 12.97
N THR A 193 10.27 -0.85 11.95
CA THR A 193 11.30 -1.89 11.74
C THR A 193 12.72 -1.45 12.12
N LEU A 194 12.89 -0.20 12.58
CA LEU A 194 14.11 0.15 13.30
C LEU A 194 14.05 -0.53 14.68
N PRO A 195 15.05 -1.34 15.08
CA PRO A 195 15.18 -1.68 16.48
C PRO A 195 15.28 -0.37 17.25
N LYS A 196 14.43 -0.14 18.24
CA LYS A 196 14.71 0.88 19.25
C LYS A 196 16.07 0.51 19.85
N LEU A 197 17.09 1.31 19.57
CA LEU A 197 18.43 1.15 20.12
C LEU A 197 18.46 1.64 21.58
N ASP A 198 17.59 1.10 22.43
CA ASP A 198 17.46 1.51 23.85
C ASP A 198 17.43 0.32 24.83
N SER A 199 17.60 -0.92 24.38
CA SER A 199 17.63 -2.11 25.26
C SER A 199 18.95 -2.88 25.26
N LEU A 200 20.04 -2.29 24.76
CA LEU A 200 21.39 -2.90 24.80
C LEU A 200 22.38 -2.19 25.75
N VAL A 201 21.87 -1.36 26.67
CA VAL A 201 22.69 -0.80 27.77
C VAL A 201 21.93 -0.93 29.09
N SER A 202 21.69 -2.16 29.55
CA SER A 202 21.45 -2.46 30.97
C SER A 202 21.37 -3.97 31.21
N SER A 203 22.52 -4.62 31.11
CA SER A 203 22.83 -5.83 31.89
C SER A 203 24.35 -6.03 31.88
N ASN A 204 25.03 -5.20 32.68
CA ASN A 204 26.22 -5.59 33.43
C ASN A 204 25.82 -5.63 34.90
#